data_AF-A0AAW5MZJ0-F1
#
_entry.id   AF-A0AAW5MZJ0-F1
#
_cell.length_a   1.000
_cell.length_b   1.000
_cell.length_c   1.000
_cell.angle_alpha   90.00
_cell.angle_beta   90.00
_cell.angle_gamma   90.00
#
_symmetry.space_group_name_H-M   'P 1'
#
loop_
_entity.id
_entity.type
_entity.pdbx_description
1 polymer ?
#
loop_
_entity_poly.entity_id
_entity_poly.type
_entity_poly.pdbx_seq_one_letter_code
_entity_poly.pdbx_strand_id
1 'polypeptide(L)'
;MMKKCFFLLISALFILGACTSKSAKESEVITEERMTEVESDTVPKATAILWIDFDLRGNSALGKIVLNVKTKVDILPDGTVNVLEYAQQPSVVVESYIRKTLKRYRVKQRFFEEGSIKPGVQYVYLRMLKEQI
;
A
#
# COMPACT_ATOMS: atom_id res chain seq x y z
N MET A 1 32.21 43.00 -33.58
CA MET A 1 31.26 41.96 -34.05
C MET A 1 31.83 40.58 -33.71
N MET A 2 31.02 39.52 -33.61
CA MET A 2 31.40 38.11 -33.35
C MET A 2 31.38 37.58 -31.89
N LYS A 3 30.71 38.22 -30.92
CA LYS A 3 30.44 37.60 -29.59
C LYS A 3 28.97 37.23 -29.32
N LYS A 4 28.06 37.59 -30.24
CA LYS A 4 26.62 37.26 -30.11
C LYS A 4 26.21 36.01 -30.89
N CYS A 5 27.01 35.60 -31.88
CA CYS A 5 26.72 34.40 -32.67
C CYS A 5 27.16 33.09 -31.98
N PHE A 6 28.10 33.17 -31.03
CA PHE A 6 28.59 31.97 -30.33
C PHE A 6 27.56 31.44 -29.32
N PHE A 7 26.78 32.32 -28.68
CA PHE A 7 25.69 31.91 -27.79
C PHE A 7 24.49 31.31 -28.52
N LEU A 8 24.28 31.66 -29.80
CA LEU A 8 23.23 31.05 -30.63
C LEU A 8 23.61 29.64 -31.12
N LEU A 9 24.90 29.33 -31.25
CA LEU A 9 25.37 28.00 -31.64
C LEU A 9 25.20 26.95 -30.54
N ILE A 10 25.27 27.35 -29.26
CA ILE A 10 25.08 26.41 -28.13
C ILE A 10 23.58 26.11 -27.91
N SER A 11 22.68 27.04 -28.24
CA SER A 11 21.23 26.83 -28.12
C SER A 11 20.65 25.89 -29.18
N ALA A 12 21.35 25.67 -30.30
CA ALA A 12 20.87 24.85 -31.41
C ALA A 12 21.24 23.36 -31.30
N LEU A 13 22.12 22.97 -30.35
CA LEU A 13 22.54 21.57 -30.17
C LEU A 13 21.55 20.72 -29.36
N PHE A 14 20.48 21.31 -28.81
CA PHE A 14 19.50 20.62 -27.95
C PHE A 14 18.31 19.97 -28.70
N ILE A 15 18.25 20.02 -30.04
CA ILE A 15 17.09 19.53 -30.83
C ILE A 15 17.44 18.31 -31.71
N LEU A 16 18.43 17.50 -31.33
CA LEU A 16 18.74 16.23 -32.00
C LEU A 16 18.84 15.09 -30.98
N GLY A 17 17.71 14.78 -30.35
CA GLY A 17 17.55 13.62 -29.45
C GLY A 17 16.24 12.86 -29.65
N ALA A 18 15.52 13.08 -30.75
CA ALA A 18 14.35 12.30 -31.10
C ALA A 18 14.77 11.07 -31.90
N CYS A 19 14.45 9.90 -31.33
CA CYS A 19 14.56 8.56 -31.90
C CYS A 19 15.97 7.94 -31.90
N THR A 20 16.28 7.11 -30.90
CA THR A 20 16.10 5.65 -30.97
C THR A 20 16.62 5.00 -29.68
N SER A 21 16.10 3.80 -29.42
CA SER A 21 16.42 2.87 -28.32
C SER A 21 15.87 3.20 -26.93
N LYS A 22 14.59 2.82 -26.76
CA LYS A 22 14.04 2.09 -25.60
C LYS A 22 14.92 2.16 -24.32
N SER A 23 14.80 3.24 -23.56
CA SER A 23 14.94 3.10 -22.12
C SER A 23 13.72 2.30 -21.68
N ALA A 24 13.95 1.04 -21.35
CA ALA A 24 12.97 0.25 -20.65
C ALA A 24 12.55 1.08 -19.44
N LYS A 25 11.33 1.63 -19.48
CA LYS A 25 10.59 1.84 -18.24
C LYS A 25 10.50 0.46 -17.64
N GLU A 26 11.40 0.18 -16.70
CA GLU A 26 11.19 -0.87 -15.73
C GLU A 26 9.89 -0.47 -15.05
N SER A 27 8.80 -1.06 -15.54
CA SER A 27 7.52 -1.01 -14.88
C SER A 27 7.77 -1.70 -13.56
N GLU A 28 8.05 -0.90 -12.54
CA GLU A 28 8.34 -1.32 -11.19
C GLU A 28 7.19 -2.23 -10.72
N VAL A 29 7.45 -3.53 -10.71
CA VAL A 29 6.42 -4.56 -10.50
C VAL A 29 6.10 -4.58 -9.02
N ILE A 30 5.07 -3.84 -8.60
CA ILE A 30 4.42 -4.06 -7.32
C ILE A 30 3.80 -5.46 -7.39
N THR A 31 4.42 -6.42 -6.70
CA THR A 31 3.88 -7.78 -6.61
C THR A 31 2.84 -7.77 -5.49
N GLU A 32 1.57 -7.61 -5.86
CA GLU A 32 0.44 -7.76 -4.94
C GLU A 32 0.15 -9.26 -4.75
N GLU A 33 0.65 -9.84 -3.67
CA GLU A 33 0.20 -11.16 -3.25
C GLU A 33 -1.16 -11.02 -2.55
N ARG A 34 -2.22 -11.19 -3.32
CA ARG A 34 -3.55 -11.45 -2.79
C ARG A 34 -3.56 -12.92 -2.37
N MET A 35 -3.64 -13.21 -1.06
CA MET A 35 -4.03 -14.56 -0.62
C MET A 35 -5.37 -14.85 -1.30
N THR A 36 -5.34 -15.84 -2.18
CA THR A 36 -6.35 -16.17 -3.19
C THR A 36 -7.76 -15.93 -2.68
N GLU A 37 -8.44 -14.95 -3.27
CA GLU A 37 -9.89 -14.76 -3.12
C GLU A 37 -10.59 -15.99 -3.72
N VAL A 38 -10.89 -16.98 -2.88
CA VAL A 38 -12.11 -17.76 -3.12
C VAL A 38 -13.22 -16.81 -2.71
N GLU A 39 -13.75 -16.07 -3.69
CA GLU A 39 -14.91 -15.21 -3.53
C GLU A 39 -16.12 -16.12 -3.26
N SER A 40 -16.27 -16.56 -2.01
CA SER A 40 -17.48 -17.23 -1.56
C SER A 40 -18.48 -16.13 -1.21
N ASP A 41 -19.67 -16.17 -1.82
CA ASP A 41 -20.78 -15.24 -1.59
C ASP A 41 -21.22 -15.11 -0.11
N THR A 42 -20.67 -15.94 0.78
CA THR A 42 -20.99 -15.96 2.21
C THR A 42 -20.26 -14.91 3.05
N VAL A 43 -19.09 -14.40 2.62
CA VAL A 43 -18.29 -13.46 3.44
C VAL A 43 -18.51 -12.02 3.00
N PRO A 44 -19.03 -11.12 3.87
CA PRO A 44 -19.29 -9.72 3.54
C PRO A 44 -18.08 -9.00 2.92
N LYS A 45 -18.35 -8.04 2.04
CA LYS A 45 -17.30 -7.21 1.43
C LYS A 45 -16.56 -6.41 2.50
N ALA A 46 -15.24 -6.24 2.32
CA ALA A 46 -14.46 -5.37 3.19
C ALA A 46 -14.86 -3.90 3.01
N THR A 47 -15.01 -3.17 4.11
CA THR A 47 -15.42 -1.76 4.13
C THR A 47 -14.24 -0.81 4.00
N ALA A 48 -13.03 -1.24 4.37
CA ALA A 48 -11.82 -0.43 4.35
C ALA A 48 -10.54 -1.26 4.14
N ILE A 49 -9.45 -0.58 3.81
CA ILE A 49 -8.09 -1.11 3.80
C ILE A 49 -7.28 -0.37 4.86
N LEU A 50 -6.83 -1.10 5.88
CA LEU A 50 -6.01 -0.56 6.96
C LEU A 50 -4.55 -0.91 6.69
N TRP A 51 -3.74 0.11 6.38
CA TRP A 51 -2.29 -0.03 6.28
C TRP A 51 -1.68 -0.06 7.68
N ILE A 52 -1.41 -1.27 8.20
CA ILE A 52 -1.08 -1.45 9.61
C ILE A 52 0.39 -1.20 9.96
N ASP A 53 1.29 -1.30 8.98
CA ASP A 53 2.75 -1.18 9.18
C ASP A 53 3.45 -0.23 8.21
N PHE A 54 2.69 0.57 7.45
CA PHE A 54 3.23 1.47 6.44
C PHE A 54 4.26 2.45 7.04
N ASP A 55 3.91 3.09 8.15
CA ASP A 55 4.81 4.02 8.85
C ASP A 55 6.03 3.29 9.50
N LEU A 56 5.92 1.98 9.77
CA LEU A 56 6.98 1.19 10.43
C LEU A 56 8.07 0.71 9.45
N ARG A 57 7.70 0.44 8.19
CA ARG A 57 8.61 -0.10 7.17
C ARG A 57 9.09 0.95 6.17
N GLY A 58 8.78 2.22 6.40
CA GLY A 58 9.10 3.34 5.52
C GLY A 58 8.08 3.50 4.39
N ASN A 59 7.99 4.73 3.87
CA ASN A 59 6.91 5.19 2.96
C ASN A 59 6.97 4.61 1.54
N SER A 60 7.77 3.57 1.29
CA SER A 60 7.95 2.97 -0.02
C SER A 60 7.60 1.49 -0.03
N ALA A 61 6.66 1.14 -0.90
CA ALA A 61 6.32 -0.23 -1.27
C ALA A 61 7.26 -0.81 -2.34
N LEU A 62 8.23 -0.01 -2.82
CA LEU A 62 9.18 -0.41 -3.84
C LEU A 62 10.00 -1.63 -3.37
N GLY A 63 10.04 -2.69 -4.19
CA GLY A 63 10.78 -3.92 -3.88
C GLY A 63 10.18 -4.71 -2.72
N LYS A 64 8.93 -4.43 -2.34
CA LYS A 64 8.21 -5.12 -1.27
C LYS A 64 6.93 -5.76 -1.81
N ILE A 65 6.58 -6.89 -1.21
CA ILE A 65 5.33 -7.60 -1.45
C ILE A 65 4.23 -6.94 -0.60
N VAL A 66 3.12 -6.58 -1.23
CA VAL A 66 1.93 -6.06 -0.53
C VAL A 66 1.02 -7.24 -0.20
N LEU A 67 0.84 -7.52 1.09
CA LEU A 67 -0.05 -8.57 1.57
C LEU A 67 -1.36 -7.98 2.10
N ASN A 68 -2.49 -8.56 1.70
CA ASN A 68 -3.82 -8.20 2.17
C ASN A 68 -4.48 -9.39 2.89
N VAL A 69 -4.90 -9.18 4.14
CA VAL A 69 -5.63 -10.19 4.92
C VAL A 69 -7.02 -9.68 5.25
N LYS A 70 -8.05 -10.26 4.62
CA LYS A 70 -9.46 -9.92 4.90
C LYS A 70 -9.84 -10.45 6.28
N THR A 71 -10.23 -9.54 7.17
CA THR A 71 -10.36 -9.79 8.60
C THR A 71 -11.62 -9.12 9.14
N LYS A 72 -12.42 -9.85 9.90
CA LYS A 72 -13.47 -9.28 10.74
C LYS A 72 -12.81 -8.66 11.97
N VAL A 73 -13.04 -7.37 12.15
CA VAL A 73 -12.47 -6.59 13.24
C VAL A 73 -13.55 -5.84 14.00
N ASP A 74 -13.26 -5.50 15.24
CA ASP A 74 -13.96 -4.46 16.00
C ASP A 74 -13.05 -3.23 16.09
N ILE A 75 -13.48 -2.12 15.48
CA ILE A 75 -12.77 -0.85 15.52
C ILE A 75 -13.38 0.01 16.62
N LEU A 76 -12.64 0.23 17.70
CA LEU A 76 -13.10 1.05 18.81
C LEU A 76 -13.02 2.55 18.47
N PRO A 77 -13.83 3.41 19.12
CA PRO A 77 -13.80 4.86 18.88
C PRO A 77 -12.44 5.53 19.13
N ASP A 78 -11.58 4.94 19.94
CA ASP A 78 -10.21 5.41 20.19
C ASP A 78 -9.23 5.04 19.07
N GLY A 79 -9.69 4.31 18.06
CA GLY A 79 -8.89 3.82 16.93
C GLY A 79 -8.23 2.46 17.16
N THR A 80 -8.43 1.81 18.32
CA THR A 80 -7.96 0.45 18.56
C THR A 80 -8.69 -0.53 17.63
N VAL A 81 -7.94 -1.49 17.07
CA VAL A 81 -8.47 -2.51 16.16
C VAL A 81 -8.27 -3.89 16.78
N ASN A 82 -9.38 -4.56 17.10
CA ASN A 82 -9.38 -5.91 17.64
C ASN A 82 -9.74 -6.90 16.52
N VAL A 83 -8.93 -7.93 16.32
CA VAL A 83 -9.26 -9.02 15.38
C VAL A 83 -10.25 -9.95 16.03
N LEU A 84 -11.34 -10.25 15.33
CA LEU A 84 -12.34 -11.22 15.76
C LEU A 84 -12.22 -12.54 14.97
N GLU A 85 -12.00 -12.44 13.66
CA GLU A 85 -11.97 -13.61 12.76
C GLU A 85 -11.22 -13.28 11.47
N TYR A 86 -10.49 -14.25 10.92
CA TYR A 86 -9.91 -14.13 9.58
C TYR A 86 -10.82 -14.79 8.55
N ALA A 87 -11.11 -14.11 7.44
CA ALA A 87 -11.93 -14.69 6.36
C ALA A 87 -11.24 -15.89 5.71
N GLN A 88 -9.91 -15.85 5.63
CA GLN A 88 -9.05 -16.98 5.29
C GLN A 88 -7.92 -17.02 6.31
N GLN A 89 -7.69 -18.18 6.92
CA GLN A 89 -6.66 -18.35 7.93
C GLN A 89 -5.27 -18.02 7.35
N PRO A 90 -4.58 -16.97 7.86
CA PRO A 90 -3.21 -16.67 7.45
C PRO A 90 -2.22 -17.66 8.08
N SER A 91 -0.98 -17.65 7.59
CA SER A 91 0.10 -18.40 8.24
C SER A 91 0.36 -17.87 9.66
N VAL A 92 0.87 -18.74 10.53
CA VAL A 92 1.19 -18.39 11.93
C VAL A 92 2.13 -17.18 12.02
N VAL A 93 3.04 -17.04 11.06
CA VAL A 93 3.97 -15.90 10.99
C VAL A 93 3.22 -14.59 10.71
N VAL A 94 2.31 -14.60 9.72
CA VAL A 94 1.49 -13.43 9.36
C VAL A 94 0.55 -13.07 10.51
N GLU A 95 -0.11 -14.06 11.12
CA GLU A 95 -0.99 -13.84 12.26
C GLU A 95 -0.24 -13.21 13.45
N SER A 96 0.92 -13.77 13.82
CA SER A 96 1.73 -13.21 14.90
C SER A 96 2.22 -11.80 14.57
N TYR A 97 2.49 -11.50 13.29
CA TYR A 97 2.88 -10.17 12.87
C TYR A 97 1.74 -9.17 13.02
N ILE A 98 0.55 -9.49 12.49
CA ILE A 98 -0.68 -8.68 12.63
C ILE A 98 -0.92 -8.35 14.11
N ARG A 99 -0.92 -9.37 14.98
CA ARG A 99 -1.17 -9.20 16.41
C ARG A 99 -0.16 -8.25 17.08
N LYS A 100 1.13 -8.36 16.75
CA LYS A 100 2.18 -7.49 17.30
C LYS A 100 2.06 -6.04 16.80
N THR A 101 1.68 -5.87 15.53
CA THR A 101 1.53 -4.56 14.89
C THR A 101 0.29 -3.84 15.43
N LEU A 102 -0.84 -4.52 15.55
CA LEU A 102 -2.10 -3.94 16.04
C LEU A 102 -2.03 -3.45 17.49
N LYS A 103 -1.12 -3.98 18.33
CA LYS A 103 -0.89 -3.44 19.68
C LYS A 103 -0.55 -1.95 19.68
N ARG A 104 0.21 -1.48 18.67
CA ARG A 104 0.65 -0.09 18.55
C ARG A 104 -0.15 0.71 17.53
N TYR A 105 -0.75 0.03 16.56
CA TYR A 105 -1.55 0.68 15.52
C TYR A 105 -2.80 1.33 16.11
N ARG A 106 -3.14 2.53 15.64
CA ARG A 106 -4.43 3.18 15.89
C ARG A 106 -4.93 3.79 14.59
N VAL A 107 -6.22 3.59 14.30
CA VAL A 107 -6.92 4.33 13.25
C VAL A 107 -6.90 5.82 13.63
N LYS A 108 -6.45 6.68 12.72
CA LYS A 108 -6.35 8.12 12.96
C LYS A 108 -7.75 8.73 13.03
N GLN A 109 -7.99 9.61 14.00
CA GLN A 109 -9.30 10.21 14.28
C GLN A 109 -9.93 10.90 13.06
N ARG A 110 -9.13 11.56 12.24
CA ARG A 110 -9.57 12.16 10.97
C ARG A 110 -10.38 11.22 10.07
N PHE A 111 -10.08 9.91 10.07
CA PHE A 111 -10.81 8.96 9.25
C PHE A 111 -12.22 8.65 9.78
N PHE A 112 -12.46 8.83 11.08
CA PHE A 112 -13.80 8.78 11.65
C PHE A 112 -14.57 10.07 11.35
N GLU A 113 -13.91 11.23 11.50
CA GLU A 113 -14.50 12.55 11.23
C GLU A 113 -14.95 12.72 9.77
N GLU A 114 -14.13 12.22 8.83
CA GLU A 114 -14.44 12.20 7.39
C GLU A 114 -15.49 11.13 7.02
N GLY A 115 -15.86 10.24 7.94
CA GLY A 115 -16.75 9.11 7.68
C GLY A 115 -16.15 7.98 6.84
N SER A 116 -14.86 8.08 6.51
CA SER A 116 -14.08 7.08 5.75
C SER A 116 -14.01 5.72 6.48
N ILE A 117 -14.00 5.74 7.81
CA ILE A 117 -14.06 4.55 8.67
C ILE A 117 -15.15 4.77 9.71
N LYS A 118 -15.94 3.73 9.99
CA LYS A 118 -16.92 3.73 11.09
C LYS A 118 -16.42 2.82 12.21
N PRO A 119 -16.58 3.21 13.49
CA PRO A 119 -16.37 2.30 14.62
C PRO A 119 -17.35 1.11 14.59
N GLY A 120 -16.98 0.05 15.30
CA GLY A 120 -17.74 -1.18 15.46
C GLY A 120 -17.23 -2.34 14.60
N VAL A 121 -18.05 -3.39 14.55
CA VAL A 121 -17.71 -4.66 13.92
C VAL A 121 -17.89 -4.60 12.40
N GLN A 122 -16.84 -4.89 11.65
CA GLN A 122 -16.87 -4.92 10.18
C GLN A 122 -15.73 -5.76 9.59
N TYR A 123 -15.85 -6.13 8.32
CA TYR A 123 -14.74 -6.72 7.57
C TYR A 123 -13.86 -5.61 6.98
N VAL A 124 -12.54 -5.74 7.11
CA VAL A 124 -11.55 -4.85 6.49
C VAL A 124 -10.43 -5.70 5.88
N TYR A 125 -9.63 -5.11 4.99
CA TYR A 125 -8.32 -5.67 4.69
C TYR A 125 -7.28 -5.08 5.64
N LEU A 126 -6.54 -5.95 6.34
CA LEU A 126 -5.30 -5.57 7.00
C LEU A 126 -4.18 -5.68 5.97
N ARG A 127 -3.64 -4.53 5.55
CA ARG A 127 -2.61 -4.43 4.52
C ARG A 127 -1.25 -4.21 5.16
N MET A 128 -0.27 -5.00 4.74
CA MET A 128 1.09 -4.95 5.24
C MET A 128 2.14 -5.11 4.14
N LEU A 129 3.37 -4.68 4.43
CA LEU A 129 4.51 -4.84 3.53
C LEU A 129 5.41 -5.99 4.00
N LYS A 130 5.74 -6.91 3.10
CA LYS A 130 6.70 -7.99 3.30
C LYS A 130 7.90 -7.75 2.38
N GLU A 131 9.11 -8.01 2.87
CA GLU A 131 10.32 -7.94 2.03
C GLU A 131 10.26 -9.05 0.97
N GLN A 132 10.66 -8.71 -0.25
CA GLN A 132 10.86 -9.69 -1.32
C GLN A 132 12.16 -10.44 -0.97
N ILE A 133 12.03 -11.73 -0.65
CA ILE A 133 13.18 -12.61 -0.35
C ILE A 133 13.92 -12.92 -1.66
#